data_AF-A0A0A9XIC5-F1
#
_entry.id   AF-A0A0A9XIC5-F1
#
_cell.length_a   1.000
_cell.length_b   1.000
_cell.length_c   1.000
_cell.angle_alpha   90.00
_cell.angle_beta   90.00
_cell.angle_gamma   90.00
#
_symmetry.space_group_name_H-M   'P 1'
#
loop_
_entity.id
_entity.type
_entity.pdbx_description
1 polymer ?
#
loop_
_entity_poly.entity_id
_entity_poly.type
_entity_poly.pdbx_seq_one_letter_code
_entity_poly.pdbx_strand_id
1 'polypeptide(L)'
;IVYLQTLVALLMNNGKEYRVRILLDSGSQKSYILKSCVKEYGLRRECRMLVRQELFGGQKTTVKSHGVYSIRLKSLSKEFEGEFKVMDQEQICGFVPKLSDLDIYRRLKEKGVILSDFSDGPDSHAIDIQILLGADAWPMIISDKYIKLETDLVAIDTKLGWSVVGSSQEQSSVSAAMVVTLSCQSHLSNFWELELLGIKDPGVKKTLR
;
A
#
# COMPACT_ATOMS: atom_id res chain seq x y z
N ILE A 1 -20.61 3.07 -10.52
CA ILE A 1 -19.33 3.40 -9.82
C ILE A 1 -18.60 2.10 -9.51
N VAL A 2 -17.27 2.06 -9.72
CA VAL A 2 -16.43 0.92 -9.33
C VAL A 2 -15.73 1.23 -8.01
N TYR A 3 -15.83 0.31 -7.06
CA TYR A 3 -15.15 0.36 -5.77
C TYR A 3 -13.92 -0.55 -5.78
N LEU A 4 -12.81 -0.02 -5.27
CA LEU A 4 -11.60 -0.78 -4.97
C LEU A 4 -11.60 -1.18 -3.50
N GLN A 5 -10.84 -2.23 -3.16
CA GLN A 5 -10.70 -2.66 -1.77
C GLN A 5 -9.95 -1.62 -0.94
N THR A 6 -10.71 -0.71 -0.32
CA THR A 6 -10.18 0.27 0.63
C THR A 6 -10.74 0.05 2.03
N LEU A 7 -9.93 0.39 3.02
CA LEU A 7 -10.31 0.37 4.44
C LEU A 7 -9.51 1.41 5.23
N VAL A 8 -9.98 1.74 6.43
CA VAL A 8 -9.22 2.54 7.39
C VAL A 8 -8.69 1.63 8.50
N ALA A 9 -7.42 1.80 8.84
CA ALA A 9 -6.76 1.13 9.96
C ALA A 9 -5.96 2.14 10.82
N LEU A 10 -5.35 1.67 11.91
CA LEU A 10 -4.47 2.47 12.76
C LEU A 10 -3.02 2.14 12.43
N LEU A 11 -2.23 3.16 12.11
CA LEU A 11 -0.78 3.08 12.11
C LEU A 11 -0.26 3.44 13.50
N MET A 12 0.60 2.58 14.05
CA MET A 12 1.18 2.74 15.38
C MET A 12 2.63 3.23 15.25
N ASN A 13 2.97 4.37 15.87
CA ASN A 13 4.37 4.80 15.98
C ASN A 13 4.61 5.62 17.26
N ASN A 14 5.70 5.36 17.98
CA ASN A 14 6.09 6.10 19.20
C ASN A 14 4.95 6.29 20.22
N GLY A 15 4.12 5.27 20.42
CA GLY A 15 2.98 5.32 21.34
C GLY A 15 1.76 6.13 20.84
N LYS A 16 1.78 6.61 19.59
CA LYS A 16 0.66 7.31 18.95
C LYS A 16 -0.04 6.42 17.93
N GLU A 17 -1.35 6.64 17.77
CA GLU A 17 -2.20 5.97 16.78
C GLU A 17 -2.61 6.99 15.70
N TYR A 18 -2.42 6.66 14.43
CA TYR A 18 -2.79 7.48 13.29
C TYR A 18 -3.80 6.74 12.42
N ARG A 19 -4.97 7.34 12.16
CA ARG A 19 -5.91 6.76 11.20
C ARG A 19 -5.37 6.93 9.79
N VAL A 20 -5.22 5.82 9.09
CA VAL A 20 -4.69 5.77 7.72
C VAL A 20 -5.66 5.06 6.81
N ARG A 21 -5.93 5.65 5.64
CA ARG A 21 -6.69 5.02 4.57
C ARG A 21 -5.77 4.15 3.73
N ILE A 22 -6.16 2.88 3.57
CA ILE A 22 -5.36 1.83 2.94
C ILE A 22 -6.07 1.34 1.68
N LEU A 23 -5.33 1.23 0.58
CA LEU A 23 -5.72 0.48 -0.61
C LEU A 23 -5.08 -0.90 -0.58
N LEU A 24 -5.89 -1.95 -0.73
CA LEU A 24 -5.41 -3.31 -0.89
C LEU A 24 -5.31 -3.61 -2.39
N ASP A 25 -4.08 -3.83 -2.87
CA ASP A 25 -3.82 -4.01 -4.29
C ASP A 25 -2.81 -5.14 -4.52
N SER A 26 -3.33 -6.35 -4.72
CA SER A 26 -2.50 -7.51 -5.05
C SER A 26 -1.87 -7.42 -6.45
N GLY A 27 -2.27 -6.46 -7.30
CA GLY A 27 -1.62 -6.16 -8.57
C GLY A 27 -0.29 -5.43 -8.42
N SER A 28 -0.05 -4.80 -7.27
CA SER A 28 1.23 -4.18 -6.93
C SER A 28 2.13 -5.16 -6.19
N GLN A 29 3.34 -5.40 -6.69
CA GLN A 29 4.28 -6.35 -6.07
C GLN A 29 4.81 -5.91 -4.69
N LYS A 30 4.76 -4.61 -4.40
CA LYS A 30 5.32 -4.02 -3.19
C LYS A 30 4.33 -3.10 -2.52
N SER A 31 4.46 -2.97 -1.22
CA SER A 31 3.68 -2.05 -0.40
C SER A 31 4.33 -0.67 -0.29
N TYR A 32 3.50 0.38 -0.20
CA TYR A 32 3.93 1.78 -0.21
C TYR A 32 3.24 2.60 0.87
N ILE A 33 3.89 3.68 1.29
CA ILE A 33 3.35 4.71 2.17
C ILE A 33 3.61 6.10 1.58
N LEU A 34 2.66 7.02 1.75
CA LEU A 34 2.85 8.40 1.33
C LEU A 34 4.01 9.04 2.08
N LYS A 35 4.88 9.72 1.34
CA LYS A 35 6.06 10.38 1.91
C LYS A 35 5.71 11.52 2.86
N SER A 36 4.55 12.16 2.67
CA SER A 36 3.99 13.12 3.63
C SER A 36 3.72 12.44 4.99
N CYS A 37 3.09 11.26 4.99
CA CYS A 37 2.82 10.48 6.20
C CYS A 37 4.10 10.04 6.92
N VAL A 38 5.16 9.68 6.19
CA VAL A 38 6.47 9.37 6.80
C VAL A 38 6.97 10.53 7.65
N LYS A 39 6.90 11.76 7.11
CA LYS A 39 7.34 12.98 7.80
C LYS A 39 6.41 13.31 8.97
N GLU A 40 5.10 13.27 8.74
CA GLU A 40 4.07 13.61 9.71
C GLU A 40 4.08 12.67 10.93
N TYR A 41 4.25 11.38 10.70
CA TYR A 41 4.22 10.35 11.75
C TYR A 41 5.59 10.10 12.36
N GLY A 42 6.65 10.73 11.83
CA GLY A 42 8.01 10.57 12.33
C GLY A 42 8.53 9.14 12.20
N LEU A 43 8.27 8.49 11.05
CA LEU A 43 8.72 7.12 10.80
C LEU A 43 10.23 7.07 10.60
N ARG A 44 10.89 6.13 11.27
CA ARG A 44 12.33 5.93 11.12
C ARG A 44 12.60 5.07 9.89
N ARG A 45 13.38 5.60 8.95
CA ARG A 45 13.84 4.85 7.78
C ARG A 45 14.82 3.76 8.21
N GLU A 46 14.59 2.53 7.77
CA GLU A 46 15.49 1.40 7.98
C GLU A 46 16.65 1.43 6.99
N CYS A 47 16.32 1.53 5.70
CA CYS A 47 17.31 1.56 4.62
C CYS A 47 16.77 2.32 3.39
N ARG A 48 17.57 2.35 2.32
CA ARG A 48 17.15 2.83 1.01
C ARG A 48 17.20 1.70 0.00
N MET A 49 16.27 1.70 -0.94
CA MET A 49 16.23 0.75 -2.05
C MET A 49 16.06 1.49 -3.36
N LEU A 50 16.82 1.06 -4.37
CA LEU A 50 16.70 1.57 -5.74
C LEU A 50 15.65 0.74 -6.47
N VAL A 51 14.60 1.42 -6.93
CA VAL A 51 13.43 0.79 -7.54
C VAL A 51 13.19 1.39 -8.90
N ARG A 52 12.90 0.51 -9.87
CA ARG A 52 12.34 0.88 -11.16
C ARG A 52 10.89 0.40 -11.19
N GLN A 53 9.97 1.32 -11.46
CA GLN A 53 8.57 0.99 -11.59
C GLN A 53 8.24 0.70 -13.06
N GLU A 54 7.46 -0.34 -13.30
CA GLU A 54 6.86 -0.68 -14.58
C GLU A 54 5.37 -0.37 -14.50
N LEU A 55 4.92 0.45 -15.44
CA LEU A 55 3.57 0.98 -15.53
C LEU A 55 2.80 0.26 -16.65
N PHE A 56 1.49 0.45 -16.67
CA PHE A 56 0.63 -0.03 -17.75
C PHE A 56 1.15 0.40 -19.13
N GLY A 57 1.06 -0.50 -20.12
CA GLY A 57 1.66 -0.30 -21.44
C GLY A 57 3.17 -0.55 -21.50
N GLY A 58 3.78 -1.09 -20.42
CA GLY A 58 5.19 -1.49 -20.38
C GLY A 58 6.17 -0.33 -20.20
N GLN A 59 5.67 0.88 -19.92
CA GLN A 59 6.52 2.04 -19.63
C GLN A 59 7.31 1.80 -18.35
N LYS A 60 8.59 2.16 -18.35
CA LYS A 60 9.46 2.02 -17.18
C LYS A 60 9.88 3.40 -16.69
N THR A 61 9.78 3.62 -15.39
CA THR A 61 10.27 4.86 -14.79
C THR A 61 11.80 4.86 -14.73
N THR A 62 12.38 6.04 -14.50
CA THR A 62 13.78 6.12 -14.08
C THR A 62 13.96 5.43 -12.73
N VAL A 63 15.14 4.86 -12.50
CA VAL A 63 15.47 4.27 -11.19
C VAL A 63 15.45 5.38 -10.14
N LYS A 64 14.67 5.18 -9.07
CA LYS A 64 14.56 6.12 -7.96
C LYS A 64 14.94 5.45 -6.65
N SER A 65 15.50 6.23 -5.73
CA SER A 65 15.76 5.78 -4.36
C SER A 65 14.52 5.99 -3.52
N HIS A 66 14.04 4.91 -2.92
CA HIS A 66 12.93 4.90 -1.97
C HIS A 66 13.46 4.58 -0.57
N GLY A 67 12.93 5.24 0.45
CA GLY A 67 13.13 4.81 1.84
C GLY A 67 12.28 3.58 2.14
N VAL A 68 12.84 2.63 2.88
CA VAL A 68 12.11 1.46 3.40
C VAL A 68 11.86 1.66 4.88
N TYR A 69 10.64 1.37 5.31
CA TYR A 69 10.16 1.55 6.67
C TYR A 69 9.44 0.28 7.11
N SER A 70 9.64 -0.11 8.38
CA SER A 70 8.73 -1.03 9.03
C SER A 70 7.62 -0.22 9.71
N ILE A 71 6.37 -0.54 9.38
CA ILE A 71 5.18 0.06 9.97
C ILE A 71 4.35 -1.01 10.67
N ARG A 72 3.65 -0.61 11.72
CA ARG A 72 2.76 -1.47 12.46
C ARG A 72 1.33 -1.01 12.26
N LEU A 73 0.50 -1.88 11.71
CA LEU A 73 -0.90 -1.62 11.47
C LEU A 73 -1.76 -2.42 12.43
N LYS A 74 -2.81 -1.78 12.93
CA LYS A 74 -3.78 -2.37 13.85
C LYS A 74 -5.19 -2.16 13.29
N SER A 75 -6.03 -3.20 13.39
CA SER A 75 -7.45 -3.07 13.03
C SER A 75 -8.14 -2.05 13.94
N LEU A 76 -9.22 -1.43 13.46
CA LEU A 76 -10.03 -0.54 14.30
C LEU A 76 -10.70 -1.29 15.46
N SER A 77 -10.98 -2.60 15.30
CA SER A 77 -11.47 -3.47 16.37
C SER A 77 -10.39 -3.80 17.42
N LYS A 78 -9.11 -3.51 17.13
CA LYS A 78 -7.93 -3.84 17.94
C LYS A 78 -7.65 -5.32 18.11
N GLU A 79 -8.35 -6.19 17.38
CA GLU A 79 -8.19 -7.65 17.41
C GLU A 79 -6.99 -8.15 16.60
N PHE A 80 -6.56 -7.37 15.60
CA PHE A 80 -5.40 -7.70 14.78
C PHE A 80 -4.36 -6.59 14.84
N GLU A 81 -3.09 -6.99 14.92
CA GLU A 81 -1.92 -6.14 14.78
C GLU A 81 -0.88 -6.89 13.95
N GLY A 82 -0.28 -6.19 12.98
CA GLY A 82 0.72 -6.76 12.09
C GLY A 82 1.80 -5.75 11.73
N GLU A 83 2.99 -6.25 11.45
CA GLU A 83 4.14 -5.46 10.99
C GLU A 83 4.32 -5.64 9.47
N PHE A 84 4.53 -4.55 8.76
CA PHE A 84 4.60 -4.49 7.30
C PHE A 84 5.79 -3.65 6.86
N LYS A 85 6.50 -4.12 5.84
CA LYS A 85 7.53 -3.31 5.17
C LYS A 85 6.92 -2.51 4.04
N VAL A 86 7.15 -1.20 4.04
CA VAL A 86 6.61 -0.27 3.04
C VAL A 86 7.71 0.64 2.50
N MET A 87 7.55 1.05 1.24
CA MET A 87 8.42 2.04 0.60
C MET A 87 7.76 3.40 0.54
N ASP A 88 8.53 4.48 0.73
CA ASP A 88 7.97 5.82 0.54
C ASP A 88 7.64 6.10 -0.94
N GLN A 89 6.55 6.81 -1.18
CA GLN A 89 6.12 7.23 -2.50
C GLN A 89 5.51 8.63 -2.42
N GLU A 90 5.81 9.50 -3.38
CA GLU A 90 5.32 10.89 -3.39
C GLU A 90 3.80 10.95 -3.62
N GLN A 91 3.31 10.12 -4.55
CA GLN A 91 1.89 9.92 -4.83
C GLN A 91 1.65 8.44 -5.11
N ILE A 92 0.75 7.81 -4.35
CA ILE A 92 0.41 6.38 -4.49
C ILE A 92 -0.53 6.16 -5.67
N CYS A 93 -1.64 6.90 -5.74
CA CYS A 93 -2.62 6.77 -6.80
C CYS A 93 -3.36 8.09 -7.05
N GLY A 94 -4.26 8.09 -8.04
CA GLY A 94 -5.26 9.13 -8.21
C GLY A 94 -6.40 9.00 -7.19
N PHE A 95 -7.46 9.77 -7.41
CA PHE A 95 -8.65 9.72 -6.58
C PHE A 95 -9.26 8.30 -6.54
N VAL A 96 -9.50 7.79 -5.33
CA VAL A 96 -10.23 6.54 -5.10
C VAL A 96 -11.50 6.88 -4.30
N PRO A 97 -12.70 6.66 -4.87
CA PRO A 97 -13.95 7.00 -4.19
C PRO A 97 -14.13 6.13 -2.94
N LYS A 98 -14.70 6.74 -1.90
CA LYS A 98 -15.26 6.00 -0.75
C LYS A 98 -16.67 5.52 -1.09
N LEU A 99 -17.16 4.50 -0.41
CA LEU A 99 -18.58 4.18 -0.46
C LEU A 99 -19.37 5.34 0.15
N SER A 100 -20.31 5.90 -0.61
CA SER A 100 -21.24 6.95 -0.15
C SER A 100 -22.71 6.58 -0.32
N ASP A 101 -23.00 5.45 -0.96
CA ASP A 101 -24.36 4.94 -1.12
C ASP A 101 -24.91 4.44 0.23
N LEU A 102 -25.90 5.17 0.75
CA LEU A 102 -26.53 4.88 2.03
C LEU A 102 -27.36 3.59 2.01
N ASP A 103 -27.92 3.19 0.88
CA ASP A 103 -28.73 1.98 0.77
C ASP A 103 -27.81 0.75 0.78
N ILE A 104 -26.69 0.80 0.06
CA ILE A 104 -25.65 -0.24 0.14
C ILE A 104 -25.10 -0.33 1.58
N TYR A 105 -24.81 0.81 2.20
CA TYR A 105 -24.31 0.84 3.58
C TYR A 105 -25.31 0.28 4.60
N ARG A 106 -26.61 0.56 4.45
CA ARG A 106 -27.66 -0.04 5.30
C ARG A 106 -27.71 -1.57 5.15
N ARG A 107 -27.67 -2.08 3.92
CA ARG A 107 -27.65 -3.53 3.63
C ARG A 107 -26.41 -4.23 4.20
N LEU A 108 -25.27 -3.55 4.21
CA LEU A 108 -24.06 -4.04 4.87
C LEU A 108 -24.26 -4.19 6.39
N LYS A 109 -24.82 -3.16 7.03
CA LYS A 109 -25.13 -3.20 8.47
C LYS A 109 -26.10 -4.32 8.84
N GLU A 110 -27.15 -4.53 8.04
CA GLU A 110 -28.10 -5.65 8.21
C GLU A 110 -27.42 -7.02 8.19
N LYS A 111 -26.31 -7.14 7.45
CA LYS A 111 -25.48 -8.34 7.37
C LYS A 111 -24.35 -8.37 8.40
N GLY A 112 -24.34 -7.45 9.37
CA GLY A 112 -23.31 -7.35 10.41
C GLY A 112 -21.97 -6.80 9.93
N VAL A 113 -21.93 -6.11 8.78
CA VAL A 113 -20.72 -5.50 8.23
C VAL A 113 -20.71 -4.01 8.56
N ILE A 114 -19.63 -3.56 9.21
CA ILE A 114 -19.34 -2.14 9.46
C ILE A 114 -18.13 -1.76 8.62
N LEU A 115 -18.35 -0.92 7.59
CA LEU A 115 -17.25 -0.38 6.80
C LEU A 115 -16.58 0.79 7.51
N SER A 116 -15.25 0.78 7.49
CA SER A 116 -14.43 1.85 8.04
C SER A 116 -14.15 2.98 7.05
N ASP A 117 -14.20 2.69 5.73
CA ASP A 117 -14.01 3.68 4.65
C ASP A 117 -15.34 4.08 3.99
N PHE A 118 -16.29 4.55 4.81
CA PHE A 118 -17.58 5.08 4.39
C PHE A 118 -17.59 6.61 4.46
N SER A 119 -18.32 7.25 3.54
CA SER A 119 -18.45 8.70 3.40
C SER A 119 -19.90 9.10 3.69
N ASP A 120 -20.14 9.76 4.84
CA ASP A 120 -21.49 10.16 5.30
C ASP A 120 -21.88 11.59 4.88
N GLY A 121 -20.98 12.33 4.21
CA GLY A 121 -21.24 13.67 3.70
C GLY A 121 -20.19 14.18 2.70
N PRO A 122 -20.45 15.34 2.04
CA PRO A 122 -19.60 15.90 0.98
C PRO A 122 -18.17 16.23 1.44
N ASP A 123 -17.96 16.52 2.73
CA ASP A 123 -16.64 16.84 3.29
C ASP A 123 -15.79 15.60 3.66
N SER A 124 -16.38 14.41 3.64
CA SER A 124 -15.72 13.17 4.10
C SER A 124 -14.94 12.42 2.99
N HIS A 125 -14.95 12.93 1.77
CA HIS A 125 -14.26 12.35 0.59
C HIS A 125 -12.74 12.59 0.55
N ALA A 126 -12.20 13.45 1.41
CA ALA A 126 -10.88 14.09 1.20
C ALA A 126 -9.64 13.31 1.71
N ILE A 127 -9.78 12.07 2.20
CA ILE A 127 -8.60 11.30 2.63
C ILE A 127 -8.07 10.51 1.43
N ASP A 128 -6.95 10.98 0.89
CA ASP A 128 -6.16 10.26 -0.10
C ASP A 128 -5.69 8.91 0.45
N ILE A 129 -5.40 7.97 -0.45
CA ILE A 129 -4.78 6.71 -0.04
C ILE A 129 -3.39 6.99 0.53
N GLN A 130 -3.21 6.68 1.81
CA GLN A 130 -1.97 6.91 2.53
C GLN A 130 -1.04 5.71 2.50
N ILE A 131 -1.61 4.52 2.35
CA ILE A 131 -0.87 3.25 2.30
C ILE A 131 -1.46 2.39 1.19
N LEU A 132 -0.58 1.78 0.40
CA LEU A 132 -0.93 0.67 -0.49
C LEU A 132 -0.31 -0.60 0.06
N LEU A 133 -1.12 -1.63 0.28
CA LEU A 133 -0.64 -2.96 0.63
C LEU A 133 -0.66 -3.85 -0.62
N GLY A 134 0.55 -4.17 -1.07
CA GLY A 134 0.82 -4.97 -2.25
C GLY A 134 0.72 -6.48 -2.00
N ALA A 135 1.03 -7.28 -3.02
CA ALA A 135 1.13 -8.74 -2.95
C ALA A 135 2.13 -9.25 -1.89
N ASP A 136 3.10 -8.43 -1.48
CA ASP A 136 4.04 -8.72 -0.38
C ASP A 136 3.41 -8.63 1.02
N ALA A 137 2.24 -7.99 1.14
CA ALA A 137 1.49 -7.85 2.40
C ALA A 137 0.11 -8.53 2.36
N TRP A 138 -0.50 -8.62 1.17
CA TRP A 138 -1.87 -9.06 0.97
C TRP A 138 -2.19 -10.45 1.57
N PRO A 139 -1.33 -11.50 1.42
CA PRO A 139 -1.59 -12.81 2.00
C PRO A 139 -1.67 -12.81 3.54
N MET A 140 -1.07 -11.82 4.22
CA MET A 140 -1.10 -11.75 5.68
C MET A 140 -2.45 -11.26 6.22
N ILE A 141 -3.18 -10.47 5.41
CA ILE A 141 -4.39 -9.75 5.83
C ILE A 141 -5.68 -10.33 5.26
N ILE A 142 -5.64 -11.01 4.12
CA ILE A 142 -6.85 -11.53 3.48
C ILE A 142 -7.53 -12.61 4.34
N SER A 143 -8.87 -12.60 4.35
CA SER A 143 -9.73 -13.61 4.97
C SER A 143 -10.44 -14.43 3.88
N ASP A 144 -10.98 -15.59 4.23
CA ASP A 144 -11.84 -16.41 3.36
C ASP A 144 -13.32 -15.95 3.38
N LYS A 145 -13.66 -15.04 4.29
CA LYS A 145 -15.02 -14.54 4.45
C LYS A 145 -15.34 -13.41 3.46
N TYR A 146 -16.39 -13.60 2.68
CA TYR A 146 -16.96 -12.57 1.82
C TYR A 146 -18.48 -12.63 1.82
N ILE A 147 -19.11 -11.50 1.50
CA ILE A 147 -20.55 -11.32 1.46
C ILE A 147 -20.92 -10.70 0.12
N LYS A 148 -21.69 -11.42 -0.69
CA LYS A 148 -22.25 -10.89 -1.94
C LYS A 148 -23.38 -9.90 -1.62
N LEU A 149 -23.25 -8.66 -2.11
CA LEU A 149 -24.27 -7.62 -1.97
C LEU A 149 -25.15 -7.60 -3.23
N GLU A 150 -24.53 -7.54 -4.40
CA GLU A 150 -25.20 -7.50 -5.71
C GLU A 150 -24.50 -8.45 -6.69
N THR A 151 -24.94 -8.51 -7.95
CA THR A 151 -24.33 -9.36 -8.97
C THR A 151 -22.81 -9.13 -9.06
N ASP A 152 -22.40 -7.86 -9.08
CA ASP A 152 -21.02 -7.42 -9.30
C ASP A 152 -20.44 -6.63 -8.13
N LEU A 153 -21.03 -6.73 -6.93
CA LEU A 153 -20.58 -6.02 -5.73
C LEU A 153 -20.47 -6.96 -4.54
N VAL A 154 -19.29 -7.00 -3.92
CA VAL A 154 -18.99 -7.88 -2.79
C VAL A 154 -18.30 -7.12 -1.67
N ALA A 155 -18.62 -7.50 -0.43
CA ALA A 155 -17.85 -7.12 0.75
C ALA A 155 -16.88 -8.25 1.09
N ILE A 156 -15.61 -7.92 1.30
CA ILE A 156 -14.55 -8.87 1.61
C ILE A 156 -14.00 -8.53 2.99
N ASP A 157 -13.98 -9.54 3.85
CA ASP A 157 -13.39 -9.45 5.17
C ASP A 157 -11.86 -9.49 5.06
N THR A 158 -11.19 -8.78 5.96
CA THR A 158 -9.75 -8.84 6.13
C THR A 158 -9.43 -8.69 7.61
N LYS A 159 -8.23 -9.09 8.02
CA LYS A 159 -7.79 -8.89 9.41
C LYS A 159 -7.74 -7.41 9.81
N LEU A 160 -7.68 -6.48 8.87
CA LEU A 160 -7.70 -5.03 9.14
C LEU A 160 -9.12 -4.45 9.18
N GLY A 161 -10.11 -5.17 8.68
CA GLY A 161 -11.51 -4.76 8.59
C GLY A 161 -12.15 -5.09 7.24
N TRP A 162 -13.42 -4.75 7.10
CA TRP A 162 -14.19 -4.97 5.88
C TRP A 162 -13.85 -3.97 4.79
N SER A 163 -13.81 -4.44 3.56
CA SER A 163 -13.70 -3.65 2.33
C SER A 163 -14.83 -4.00 1.36
N VAL A 164 -15.15 -3.11 0.42
CA VAL A 164 -16.10 -3.40 -0.68
C VAL A 164 -15.37 -3.29 -2.00
N VAL A 165 -15.63 -4.22 -2.90
CA VAL A 165 -15.07 -4.24 -4.26
C VAL A 165 -16.12 -4.61 -5.27
N GLY A 166 -16.01 -4.01 -6.45
CA GLY A 166 -16.89 -4.27 -7.59
C GLY A 166 -17.71 -3.06 -8.00
N SER A 167 -18.69 -3.28 -8.88
CA SER A 167 -19.49 -2.22 -9.49
C SER A 167 -20.86 -2.11 -8.85
N SER A 168 -21.28 -0.88 -8.57
CA SER A 168 -22.67 -0.51 -8.26
C SER A 168 -23.24 0.29 -9.43
N GLN A 169 -24.30 -0.26 -10.05
CA GLN A 169 -25.05 0.22 -11.23
C GLN A 169 -24.25 0.52 -12.52
N GLU A 170 -24.90 0.30 -13.68
CA GLU A 170 -24.36 0.60 -15.01
C GLU A 170 -24.25 2.12 -15.21
N GLN A 171 -23.03 2.67 -15.14
CA GLN A 171 -22.75 4.03 -15.60
C GLN A 171 -22.04 4.00 -16.96
N SER A 172 -22.47 4.91 -17.83
CA SER A 172 -22.00 5.08 -19.21
C SER A 172 -20.62 5.76 -19.35
N SER A 173 -19.98 6.18 -18.25
CA SER A 173 -18.63 6.75 -18.27
C SER A 173 -17.76 6.15 -17.15
N VAL A 174 -16.62 5.56 -17.56
CA VAL A 174 -15.66 4.91 -16.66
C VAL A 174 -14.48 5.85 -16.46
N SER A 175 -14.39 6.49 -15.29
CA SER A 175 -13.11 7.01 -14.81
C SER A 175 -12.31 5.82 -14.28
N ALA A 176 -11.41 5.29 -15.10
CA ALA A 176 -10.56 4.17 -14.72
C ALA A 176 -9.44 4.68 -13.82
N ALA A 177 -9.58 4.52 -12.50
CA ALA A 177 -8.43 4.58 -11.60
C ALA A 177 -7.60 3.30 -11.78
N MET A 178 -6.70 3.29 -12.77
CA MET A 178 -5.75 2.19 -12.94
C MET A 178 -4.59 2.37 -11.96
N VAL A 179 -4.51 1.49 -10.97
CA VAL A 179 -3.32 1.31 -10.14
C VAL A 179 -2.73 -0.04 -10.51
N VAL A 180 -1.77 -0.04 -11.44
CA VAL A 180 -0.90 -1.20 -11.66
C VAL A 180 0.51 -0.66 -11.73
N THR A 181 1.22 -0.75 -10.61
CA THR A 181 2.66 -0.51 -10.57
C THR A 181 3.36 -1.81 -10.22
N LEU A 182 3.90 -2.48 -11.23
CA LEU A 182 4.87 -3.54 -11.02
C LEU A 182 6.18 -2.87 -10.60
N SER A 183 6.85 -3.38 -9.57
CA SER A 183 8.10 -2.77 -9.10
C SER A 183 9.23 -3.76 -9.24
N CYS A 184 10.10 -3.50 -10.20
CA CYS A 184 11.30 -4.27 -10.42
C CYS A 184 12.40 -3.72 -9.50
N GLN A 185 12.76 -4.52 -8.49
CA GLN A 185 13.85 -4.20 -7.59
C GLN A 185 15.17 -4.43 -8.34
N SER A 186 16.02 -3.42 -8.44
CA SER A 186 17.43 -3.66 -8.75
C SER A 186 18.14 -3.97 -7.43
N HIS A 187 18.45 -5.25 -7.18
CA HIS A 187 19.37 -5.62 -6.10
C HIS A 187 20.78 -5.12 -6.45
N LEU A 188 21.08 -3.87 -6.09
CA LEU A 188 22.44 -3.32 -6.13
C LEU A 188 23.26 -3.75 -4.90
N SER A 189 22.89 -4.85 -4.24
CA SER A 189 23.76 -5.50 -3.25
C SER A 189 25.10 -5.92 -3.86
N ASN A 190 25.19 -6.10 -5.18
CA ASN A 190 26.43 -6.50 -5.85
C ASN A 190 27.28 -5.32 -6.36
N PHE A 191 26.90 -4.06 -6.13
CA PHE A 191 27.74 -2.93 -6.56
C PHE A 191 28.88 -2.63 -5.58
N TRP A 192 28.77 -3.06 -4.32
CA TRP A 192 29.83 -2.91 -3.31
C TRP A 192 30.77 -4.13 -3.22
N GLU A 193 30.44 -5.27 -3.84
CA GLU A 193 31.40 -6.38 -3.94
C GLU A 193 32.54 -6.10 -4.94
N LEU A 194 32.31 -5.18 -5.90
CA LEU A 194 33.33 -4.81 -6.90
C LEU A 194 34.32 -3.73 -6.42
N GLU A 195 34.05 -3.01 -5.33
CA GLU A 195 35.08 -2.16 -4.68
C GLU A 195 35.90 -2.91 -3.62
N LEU A 196 35.52 -4.14 -3.28
CA LEU A 196 36.27 -5.03 -2.37
C LEU A 196 37.29 -5.93 -3.09
N LEU A 197 37.27 -5.97 -4.43
CA LEU A 197 38.26 -6.65 -5.25
C LEU A 197 39.18 -5.63 -5.95
N GLY A 198 40.17 -5.13 -5.21
CA GLY A 198 41.50 -4.99 -5.84
C GLY A 198 42.21 -3.64 -5.83
N ILE A 199 41.96 -2.70 -4.91
CA ILE A 199 42.93 -1.59 -4.71
C ILE A 199 43.16 -1.26 -3.23
N LYS A 200 44.05 -2.03 -2.59
CA LYS A 200 45.06 -1.64 -1.58
C LYS A 200 46.22 -2.64 -1.75
N ASP A 201 47.51 -2.31 -1.87
CA ASP A 201 48.33 -1.24 -1.30
C ASP A 201 49.57 -0.98 -2.19
N PRO A 202 50.20 0.21 -2.19
CA PRO A 202 51.38 0.52 -3.01
C PRO A 202 52.67 0.02 -2.35
N GLY A 203 53.52 -0.66 -3.13
CA GLY A 203 54.96 -0.66 -2.92
C GLY A 203 55.53 -1.67 -1.91
N VAL A 204 55.40 -2.96 -2.18
CA VAL A 204 56.38 -3.94 -1.66
C VAL A 204 57.44 -4.19 -2.75
N LYS A 205 58.59 -3.53 -2.65
CA LYS A 205 59.78 -3.85 -3.44
C LYS A 205 60.33 -5.20 -2.95
N LYS A 206 60.30 -6.22 -3.81
CA LYS A 206 61.08 -7.46 -3.62
C LYS A 206 62.54 -7.17 -3.93
N THR A 207 63.43 -7.35 -2.96
CA THR A 207 64.87 -7.49 -3.22
C THR A 207 65.17 -8.99 -3.29
N LEU A 208 65.64 -9.44 -4.46
CA LEU A 208 66.21 -10.77 -4.66
C LEU A 208 67.66 -10.77 -4.16
N ARG A 209 67.99 -11.68 -3.24
CA ARG A 209 69.24 -12.43 -3.20
C ARG A 209 69.08 -13.66 -2.32
#